data_AF-W9C4I2-F1
#
_entry.id   AF-W9C4I2-F1
#
_cell.length_a   1.000
_cell.length_b   1.000
_cell.length_c   1.000
_cell.angle_alpha   90.00
_cell.angle_beta   90.00
_cell.angle_gamma   90.00
#
_symmetry.space_group_name_H-M   'P 1'
#
loop_
_entity.id
_entity.type
_entity.pdbx_description
1 polymer ?
#
loop_
_entity_poly.entity_id
_entity_poly.type
_entity_poly.pdbx_seq_one_letter_code
_entity_poly.pdbx_strand_id
1 'polypeptide(L)'
;MENNNTTIPKPLSEINPHPSLRFWAGILTISIDQLNPTPSQNTISLSTLTQILPFYSPYTHIIKIGIRPAIPHEIPDEIYRTHIANIKLIVQQINEFQKLKEVHMRVLVNQCNFPQLKMGASLYGLSGVEWSFGYVEGEKVRGRGIAPVVISPVDGVMGRLVGVFEREFR
;
A
#
# COMPACT_ATOMS: atom_id res chain seq x y z
N MET A 1 -31.67 -22.04 4.61
CA MET A 1 -32.15 -20.68 4.90
C MET A 1 -30.98 -19.74 4.64
N GLU A 2 -30.88 -19.16 3.45
CA GLU A 2 -29.87 -18.16 3.12
C GLU A 2 -30.31 -16.82 3.71
N ASN A 3 -29.62 -16.37 4.75
CA ASN A 3 -29.76 -15.01 5.25
C ASN A 3 -29.00 -14.08 4.29
N ASN A 4 -29.67 -13.67 3.21
CA ASN A 4 -29.24 -12.55 2.38
C ASN A 4 -29.49 -11.23 3.13
N ASN A 5 -28.74 -11.00 4.21
CA ASN A 5 -28.58 -9.65 4.75
C ASN A 5 -27.69 -8.89 3.77
N THR A 6 -28.32 -8.38 2.71
CA THR A 6 -27.70 -7.45 1.77
C THR A 6 -27.51 -6.13 2.51
N THR A 7 -26.45 -6.04 3.31
CA THR A 7 -26.06 -4.81 3.99
C THR A 7 -25.81 -3.77 2.91
N ILE A 8 -26.70 -2.78 2.81
CA ILE A 8 -26.56 -1.70 1.82
C ILE A 8 -25.19 -1.04 2.07
N PRO A 9 -24.30 -0.98 1.07
CA PRO A 9 -23.00 -0.34 1.22
C PRO A 9 -23.15 1.10 1.71
N LYS A 10 -22.34 1.50 2.68
CA LYS A 10 -22.29 2.88 3.16
C LYS A 10 -22.01 3.82 1.97
N PRO A 11 -22.84 4.85 1.72
CA PRO A 11 -22.59 5.79 0.63
C PRO A 11 -21.21 6.42 0.73
N LEU A 12 -20.52 6.61 -0.41
CA LEU A 12 -19.17 7.19 -0.45
C LEU A 12 -19.10 8.57 0.25
N SER A 13 -20.17 9.35 0.19
CA SER A 13 -20.29 10.67 0.83
C SER A 13 -20.28 10.62 2.37
N GLU A 14 -20.59 9.46 2.95
CA GLU A 14 -20.64 9.26 4.40
C GLU A 14 -19.36 8.62 4.95
N ILE A 15 -18.46 8.17 4.08
CA ILE A 15 -17.16 7.62 4.51
C ILE A 15 -16.28 8.79 4.94
N ASN A 16 -15.75 8.71 6.16
CA ASN A 16 -14.88 9.76 6.68
C ASN A 16 -13.65 9.92 5.76
N PRO A 17 -13.34 11.14 5.31
CA PRO A 17 -12.17 11.38 4.47
C PRO A 17 -10.90 11.11 5.25
N HIS A 18 -9.89 10.56 4.57
CA HIS A 18 -8.60 10.26 5.17
C HIS A 18 -7.48 10.85 4.30
N PRO A 19 -6.44 11.47 4.89
CA PRO A 19 -5.36 12.14 4.15
C PRO A 19 -4.64 11.19 3.19
N SER A 20 -4.45 9.94 3.60
CA SER A 20 -3.83 8.89 2.80
C SER A 20 -4.76 8.22 1.78
N LEU A 21 -6.06 8.56 1.72
CA LEU A 21 -6.99 7.93 0.78
C LEU A 21 -7.55 8.93 -0.23
N ARG A 22 -7.64 8.49 -1.48
CA ARG A 22 -8.41 9.17 -2.52
C ARG A 22 -9.17 8.12 -3.32
N PHE A 23 -10.46 8.31 -3.50
CA PHE A 23 -11.28 7.42 -4.31
C PHE A 23 -11.84 8.19 -5.51
N TRP A 24 -11.70 7.62 -6.71
CA TRP A 24 -12.27 8.18 -7.92
C TRP A 24 -12.54 7.08 -8.94
N ALA A 25 -13.76 7.03 -9.49
CA ALA A 25 -14.13 6.14 -10.59
C ALA A 25 -13.72 4.66 -10.39
N GLY A 26 -13.92 4.12 -9.19
CA GLY A 26 -13.56 2.73 -8.87
C GLY A 26 -12.08 2.49 -8.59
N ILE A 27 -11.27 3.54 -8.57
CA ILE A 27 -9.84 3.51 -8.25
C ILE A 27 -9.64 4.08 -6.84
N LEU A 28 -9.11 3.25 -5.95
CA LEU A 28 -8.71 3.67 -4.61
C LEU A 28 -7.20 3.87 -4.56
N THR A 29 -6.77 5.09 -4.24
CA THR A 29 -5.36 5.44 -4.06
C THR A 29 -5.04 5.51 -2.57
N ILE A 30 -4.00 4.77 -2.15
CA ILE A 30 -3.47 4.72 -0.79
C ILE A 30 -2.07 5.33 -0.79
N SER A 31 -1.86 6.41 -0.04
CA SER A 31 -0.58 7.13 0.03
C SER A 31 0.01 7.06 1.43
N ILE A 32 1.12 6.34 1.58
CA ILE A 32 1.81 6.12 2.86
C ILE A 32 3.14 6.88 2.82
N ASP A 33 3.32 7.82 3.74
CA ASP A 33 4.57 8.54 3.91
C ASP A 33 5.12 8.29 5.31
N GLN A 34 6.24 7.57 5.37
CA GLN A 34 6.95 7.23 6.60
C GLN A 34 8.23 8.07 6.76
N LEU A 35 8.69 8.76 5.71
CA LEU A 35 9.92 9.55 5.75
C LEU A 35 9.66 10.97 6.28
N ASN A 36 8.63 11.64 5.76
CA ASN A 36 8.28 13.01 6.16
C ASN A 36 6.76 13.14 6.27
N PRO A 37 6.12 12.39 7.19
CA PRO A 37 4.68 12.43 7.36
C PRO A 37 4.20 13.87 7.55
N THR A 38 3.23 14.28 6.74
CA THR A 38 2.57 15.58 6.93
C THR A 38 1.94 15.64 8.33
N PRO A 39 1.71 16.82 8.94
CA PRO A 39 1.01 16.93 10.22
C PRO A 39 -0.35 16.19 10.23
N SER A 40 -1.05 16.17 9.09
CA SER A 40 -2.27 15.40 8.86
C SER A 40 -2.07 13.88 8.82
N GLN A 41 -0.89 13.38 8.44
CA GLN A 41 -0.53 11.96 8.52
C GLN A 41 0.05 11.59 9.90
N ASN A 42 0.72 12.52 10.58
CA ASN A 42 1.23 12.34 11.94
C ASN A 42 0.12 12.20 12.99
N THR A 43 -1.03 12.84 12.76
CA THR A 43 -2.19 12.78 13.66
C THR A 43 -3.20 11.69 13.29
N ILE A 44 -3.08 11.09 12.11
CA ILE A 44 -4.02 10.09 11.58
C ILE A 44 -3.24 8.80 11.35
N SER A 45 -3.23 7.96 12.39
CA SER A 45 -2.49 6.70 12.39
C SER A 45 -2.99 5.75 11.31
N LEU A 46 -2.09 4.88 10.81
CA LEU A 46 -2.43 3.75 9.95
C LEU A 46 -3.55 2.86 10.53
N SER A 47 -3.82 2.91 11.84
CA SER A 47 -4.99 2.24 12.44
C SER A 47 -6.33 2.81 11.94
N THR A 48 -6.44 4.14 11.80
CA THR A 48 -7.66 4.76 11.25
C THR A 48 -7.84 4.43 9.77
N LEU A 49 -6.74 4.29 9.02
CA LEU A 49 -6.76 3.78 7.65
C LEU A 49 -7.34 2.37 7.60
N THR A 50 -6.90 1.46 8.48
CA THR A 50 -7.42 0.09 8.51
C THR A 50 -8.91 0.00 8.90
N GLN A 51 -9.42 0.97 9.67
CA GLN A 51 -10.85 1.02 10.04
C GLN A 51 -11.75 1.45 8.89
N ILE A 52 -11.28 2.36 8.03
CA ILE A 52 -12.11 2.92 6.95
C ILE A 52 -11.96 2.17 5.63
N LEU A 53 -10.83 1.48 5.42
CA LEU A 53 -10.53 0.78 4.17
C LEU A 53 -11.65 -0.20 3.74
N PRO A 54 -12.26 -0.98 4.63
CA PRO A 54 -13.33 -1.92 4.27
C PRO A 54 -14.55 -1.24 3.64
N PHE A 55 -14.85 0.01 3.99
CA PHE A 55 -16.00 0.73 3.42
C PHE A 55 -15.83 1.04 1.93
N TYR A 56 -14.60 0.99 1.40
CA TYR A 56 -14.33 1.17 -0.03
C TYR A 56 -14.44 -0.13 -0.83
N SER A 57 -14.46 -1.30 -0.18
CA SER A 57 -14.51 -2.62 -0.84
C SER A 57 -15.63 -2.75 -1.89
N PRO A 58 -16.89 -2.33 -1.61
CA PRO A 58 -18.00 -2.52 -2.57
C PRO A 58 -17.86 -1.71 -3.87
N TYR A 59 -16.97 -0.71 -3.89
CA TYR A 59 -16.82 0.27 -4.96
C TYR A 59 -15.50 0.15 -5.72
N THR A 60 -14.54 -0.60 -5.19
CA THR A 60 -13.15 -0.57 -5.66
C THR A 60 -12.86 -1.72 -6.62
N HIS A 61 -12.32 -1.39 -7.79
CA HIS A 61 -11.87 -2.33 -8.81
C HIS A 61 -10.34 -2.34 -8.94
N ILE A 62 -9.70 -1.20 -8.64
CA ILE A 62 -8.25 -1.02 -8.75
C ILE A 62 -7.75 -0.32 -7.50
N ILE A 63 -6.67 -0.81 -6.92
CA ILE A 63 -5.94 -0.13 -5.84
C ILE A 63 -4.58 0.36 -6.35
N LYS A 64 -4.25 1.62 -6.06
CA LYS A 64 -2.93 2.19 -6.30
C LYS A 64 -2.29 2.54 -4.96
N ILE A 65 -1.18 1.88 -4.62
CA ILE A 65 -0.47 2.09 -3.37
C ILE A 65 0.83 2.85 -3.67
N GLY A 66 0.97 4.05 -3.10
CA GLY A 66 2.22 4.81 -3.11
C GLY A 66 2.84 4.80 -1.72
N ILE A 67 4.07 4.31 -1.60
CA ILE A 67 4.80 4.26 -0.33
C ILE A 67 6.08 5.08 -0.46
N ARG A 68 6.29 6.01 0.48
CA ARG A 68 7.59 6.65 0.72
C ARG A 68 8.10 6.13 2.07
N PRO A 69 8.91 5.05 2.07
CA PRO A 69 9.37 4.43 3.29
C PRO A 69 10.42 5.31 3.98
N ALA A 70 10.47 5.22 5.30
CA ALA A 70 11.57 5.78 6.07
C ALA A 70 12.90 5.11 5.68
N ILE A 71 14.02 5.76 5.97
CA ILE A 71 15.35 5.17 5.73
C ILE A 71 15.60 4.17 6.89
N PRO A 72 15.75 2.87 6.62
CA PRO A 72 15.72 1.87 7.70
C PRO A 72 16.83 2.01 8.75
N HIS A 73 17.98 2.60 8.41
CA HIS A 73 19.07 2.87 9.35
C HIS A 73 18.90 4.19 10.13
N GLU A 74 17.87 4.96 9.81
CA GLU A 74 17.55 6.24 10.46
C GLU A 74 16.32 6.14 11.36
N ILE A 75 15.70 4.96 11.47
CA ILE A 75 14.56 4.71 12.35
C ILE A 75 14.86 3.61 13.37
N PRO A 76 14.31 3.69 14.59
CA PRO A 76 14.32 2.59 15.53
C PRO A 76 13.63 1.33 14.99
N ASP A 77 14.14 0.15 15.36
CA ASP A 77 13.59 -1.15 14.96
C ASP A 77 12.10 -1.32 15.31
N GLU A 78 11.66 -0.77 16.44
CA GLU A 78 10.26 -0.82 16.86
C GLU A 78 9.32 -0.07 15.88
N ILE A 79 9.79 1.07 15.38
CA ILE A 79 9.06 1.86 14.37
C ILE A 79 9.00 1.07 13.06
N TYR A 80 10.11 0.43 12.66
CA TYR A 80 10.13 -0.44 11.48
C TYR A 80 9.13 -1.60 11.59
N ARG A 81 9.12 -2.32 12.72
CA ARG A 81 8.17 -3.42 12.97
C ARG A 81 6.72 -2.94 12.92
N THR A 82 6.44 -1.76 13.47
CA THR A 82 5.11 -1.14 13.41
C THR A 82 4.69 -0.86 11.97
N HIS A 83 5.61 -0.36 11.12
CA HIS A 83 5.34 -0.18 9.70
C HIS A 83 5.00 -1.48 8.99
N ILE A 84 5.77 -2.55 9.24
CA ILE A 84 5.52 -3.88 8.66
C ILE A 84 4.14 -4.42 9.09
N ALA A 85 3.83 -4.36 10.39
CA ALA A 85 2.54 -4.80 10.92
C ALA A 85 1.35 -4.07 10.28
N ASN A 86 1.48 -2.75 10.10
CA ASN A 86 0.43 -1.96 9.44
C ASN A 86 0.25 -2.32 7.97
N ILE A 87 1.34 -2.56 7.23
CA ILE A 87 1.25 -3.02 5.84
C ILE A 87 0.62 -4.41 5.75
N LYS A 88 0.95 -5.34 6.66
CA LYS A 88 0.29 -6.66 6.76
C LYS A 88 -1.23 -6.51 6.92
N LEU A 89 -1.67 -5.64 7.82
CA LEU A 89 -3.10 -5.38 8.03
C LEU A 89 -3.76 -4.79 6.78
N ILE A 90 -3.12 -3.85 6.08
CA ILE A 90 -3.65 -3.30 4.83
C ILE A 90 -3.81 -4.40 3.78
N VAL A 91 -2.80 -5.27 3.59
CA VAL A 91 -2.87 -6.39 2.65
C VAL A 91 -4.01 -7.35 3.01
N GLN A 92 -4.16 -7.68 4.30
CA GLN A 92 -5.26 -8.52 4.76
C GLN A 92 -6.61 -7.89 4.41
N GLN A 93 -6.80 -6.61 4.69
CA GLN A 93 -8.05 -5.91 4.36
C GLN A 93 -8.30 -5.85 2.85
N ILE A 94 -7.25 -5.68 2.04
CA ILE A 94 -7.35 -5.68 0.58
C ILE A 94 -7.83 -7.03 0.04
N ASN A 95 -7.38 -8.16 0.64
CA ASN A 95 -7.82 -9.49 0.23
C ASN A 95 -9.33 -9.73 0.44
N GLU A 96 -9.99 -8.94 1.28
CA GLU A 96 -11.44 -8.99 1.49
C GLU A 96 -12.23 -8.19 0.41
N PHE A 97 -11.54 -7.56 -0.55
CA PHE A 97 -12.20 -6.76 -1.58
C PHE A 97 -12.77 -7.63 -2.70
N GLN A 98 -14.08 -7.82 -2.68
CA GLN A 98 -14.78 -8.75 -3.58
C GLN A 98 -14.73 -8.37 -5.08
N LYS A 99 -14.54 -7.09 -5.40
CA LYS A 99 -14.56 -6.57 -6.78
C LYS A 99 -13.18 -6.15 -7.29
N LEU A 100 -12.16 -6.32 -6.47
CA LEU A 100 -10.80 -5.91 -6.78
C LEU A 100 -10.23 -6.80 -7.89
N LYS A 101 -9.61 -6.16 -8.88
CA LYS A 101 -8.98 -6.84 -10.03
C LYS A 101 -7.48 -6.63 -10.05
N GLU A 102 -7.05 -5.41 -9.69
CA GLU A 102 -5.67 -4.99 -9.86
C GLU A 102 -5.15 -4.21 -8.65
N VAL A 103 -3.90 -4.48 -8.25
CA VAL A 103 -3.14 -3.70 -7.28
C VAL A 103 -1.83 -3.22 -7.89
N HIS A 104 -1.64 -1.90 -7.97
CA HIS A 104 -0.38 -1.32 -8.41
C HIS A 104 0.33 -0.66 -7.24
N MET A 105 1.52 -1.14 -6.90
CA MET A 105 2.33 -0.54 -5.85
C MET A 105 3.56 0.16 -6.43
N ARG A 106 3.81 1.36 -5.91
CA ARG A 106 4.99 2.17 -6.21
C ARG A 106 5.69 2.58 -4.93
N VAL A 107 7.01 2.36 -4.89
CA VAL A 107 7.85 2.80 -3.77
C VAL A 107 8.75 3.95 -4.21
N LEU A 108 8.73 5.05 -3.47
CA LEU A 108 9.65 6.17 -3.66
C LEU A 108 10.92 5.86 -2.89
N VAL A 109 11.98 5.48 -3.59
CA VAL A 109 13.32 5.24 -3.03
C VAL A 109 14.20 6.44 -3.27
N ASN A 110 15.32 6.59 -2.56
CA ASN A 110 16.32 7.58 -2.93
C ASN A 110 17.28 6.99 -3.98
N GLN A 111 18.58 6.79 -3.68
CA GLN A 111 19.59 6.37 -4.65
C GLN A 111 19.85 4.83 -4.65
N CYS A 112 18.81 3.99 -4.56
CA CYS A 112 18.87 2.51 -4.54
C CYS A 112 19.23 1.84 -3.20
N ASN A 113 18.44 2.08 -2.14
CA ASN A 113 18.51 1.23 -0.94
C ASN A 113 17.47 0.09 -1.03
N PHE A 114 17.91 -1.16 -1.27
CA PHE A 114 17.03 -2.35 -1.27
C PHE A 114 16.16 -2.47 -0.01
N PRO A 115 16.67 -2.18 1.20
CA PRO A 115 15.86 -2.00 2.41
C PRO A 115 14.55 -1.20 2.26
N GLN A 116 14.51 -0.14 1.43
CA GLN A 116 13.28 0.62 1.19
C GLN A 116 12.28 -0.14 0.31
N LEU A 117 12.78 -0.97 -0.62
CA LEU A 117 11.96 -1.81 -1.50
C LEU A 117 11.31 -2.99 -0.76
N LYS A 118 11.77 -3.32 0.46
CA LYS A 118 11.22 -4.42 1.26
C LYS A 118 9.71 -4.30 1.49
N MET A 119 9.17 -3.09 1.55
CA MET A 119 7.72 -2.88 1.65
C MET A 119 6.96 -3.47 0.46
N GLY A 120 7.59 -3.56 -0.72
CA GLY A 120 7.07 -4.24 -1.91
C GLY A 120 6.87 -5.75 -1.74
N ALA A 121 7.56 -6.38 -0.79
CA ALA A 121 7.38 -7.80 -0.50
C ALA A 121 5.96 -8.12 0.00
N SER A 122 5.26 -7.12 0.56
CA SER A 122 3.88 -7.27 1.01
C SER A 122 2.90 -7.69 -0.09
N LEU A 123 3.21 -7.41 -1.36
CA LEU A 123 2.37 -7.81 -2.50
C LEU A 123 2.26 -9.33 -2.66
N TYR A 124 3.26 -10.11 -2.20
CA TYR A 124 3.18 -11.56 -2.22
C TYR A 124 2.10 -12.12 -1.27
N GLY A 125 1.61 -11.30 -0.32
CA GLY A 125 0.49 -11.64 0.54
C GLY A 125 -0.88 -11.39 -0.09
N LEU A 126 -0.96 -10.80 -1.29
CA LEU A 126 -2.22 -10.58 -2.00
C LEU A 126 -2.72 -11.88 -2.63
N SER A 127 -4.02 -12.16 -2.49
CA SER A 127 -4.65 -13.35 -3.05
C SER A 127 -5.73 -12.96 -4.07
N GLY A 128 -5.82 -13.72 -5.16
CA GLY A 128 -6.91 -13.59 -6.14
C GLY A 128 -6.93 -12.29 -6.95
N VAL A 129 -5.81 -11.57 -7.01
CA VAL A 129 -5.71 -10.26 -7.68
C VAL A 129 -4.42 -10.15 -8.48
N GLU A 130 -4.48 -9.48 -9.63
CA GLU A 130 -3.28 -9.13 -10.38
C GLU A 130 -2.55 -7.99 -9.68
N TRP A 131 -1.21 -8.01 -9.67
CA TRP A 131 -0.44 -6.91 -9.11
C TRP A 131 0.81 -6.57 -9.90
N SER A 132 1.22 -5.31 -9.79
CA SER A 132 2.44 -4.80 -10.37
C SER A 132 3.24 -4.00 -9.33
N PHE A 133 4.56 -4.12 -9.39
CA PHE A 133 5.46 -3.40 -8.50
C PHE A 133 6.43 -2.53 -9.29
N GLY A 134 6.72 -1.34 -8.78
CA GLY A 134 7.77 -0.50 -9.32
C GLY A 134 8.30 0.51 -8.30
N TYR A 135 9.39 1.18 -8.65
CA TYR A 135 9.97 2.22 -7.80
C TYR A 135 10.30 3.49 -8.57
N VAL A 136 10.39 4.60 -7.84
CA VAL A 136 10.78 5.91 -8.36
C VAL A 136 11.91 6.46 -7.49
N GLU A 137 12.99 6.95 -8.09
CA GLU A 137 14.10 7.58 -7.37
C GLU A 137 13.76 9.04 -6.99
N GLY A 138 13.93 9.38 -5.71
CA GLY A 138 13.41 10.58 -5.05
C GLY A 138 14.12 11.88 -5.43
N GLU A 139 15.41 11.83 -5.76
CA GLU A 139 16.17 13.01 -6.23
C GLU A 139 15.71 13.50 -7.62
N LYS A 140 15.01 12.64 -8.33
CA LYS A 140 14.59 12.80 -9.71
C LYS A 140 13.17 13.43 -9.81
N VAL A 141 12.47 13.58 -8.67
CA VAL A 141 11.10 14.13 -8.60
C VAL A 141 11.05 15.66 -8.81
N ARG A 142 12.19 16.35 -8.93
CA ARG A 142 12.21 17.77 -9.32
C ARG A 142 12.02 17.93 -10.84
N GLY A 143 10.76 17.94 -11.25
CA GLY A 143 10.36 18.61 -12.50
C GLY A 143 10.39 17.76 -13.76
N ARG A 144 9.71 16.60 -13.75
CA ARG A 144 8.95 15.98 -14.86
C ARG A 144 8.51 14.60 -14.41
N GLY A 145 7.35 14.14 -14.86
CA GLY A 145 6.78 12.85 -14.47
C GLY A 145 7.70 11.69 -14.83
N ILE A 146 8.51 11.24 -13.87
CA ILE A 146 9.36 10.07 -14.04
C ILE A 146 8.48 8.84 -13.93
N ALA A 147 8.44 8.08 -15.03
CA ALA A 147 7.80 6.79 -15.05
C ALA A 147 8.49 5.88 -14.02
N PRO A 148 7.72 5.14 -13.20
CA PRO A 148 8.32 4.18 -12.30
C PRO A 148 9.13 3.15 -13.09
N VAL A 149 10.27 2.76 -12.52
CA VAL A 149 10.97 1.55 -12.95
C VAL A 149 10.08 0.39 -12.51
N VAL A 150 9.36 -0.19 -13.47
CA VAL A 150 8.55 -1.39 -13.24
C VAL A 150 9.50 -2.56 -13.06
N ILE A 151 9.34 -3.29 -11.97
CA ILE A 151 10.17 -4.46 -11.68
C ILE A 151 9.50 -5.67 -12.34
N SER A 152 10.24 -6.32 -13.24
CA SER A 152 9.82 -7.54 -13.91
C SER A 152 9.86 -8.73 -12.96
N PRO A 153 8.96 -9.71 -13.09
CA PRO A 153 9.00 -10.95 -12.29
C PRO A 153 10.33 -11.71 -12.35
N VAL A 154 11.10 -11.54 -13.44
CA VAL A 154 12.42 -12.20 -13.64
C VAL A 154 13.59 -11.39 -13.08
N ASP A 155 13.37 -10.17 -12.59
CA ASP A 155 14.43 -9.36 -11.98
C ASP A 155 14.89 -9.96 -10.65
N GLY A 156 16.20 -9.97 -10.41
CA GLY A 156 16.79 -10.47 -9.15
C GLY A 156 16.26 -9.76 -7.89
N VAL A 157 15.72 -8.55 -8.05
CA VAL A 157 15.01 -7.82 -6.99
C VAL A 157 13.77 -8.60 -6.52
N MET A 158 13.01 -9.21 -7.43
CA MET A 158 11.81 -9.97 -7.09
C MET A 158 12.14 -11.21 -6.27
N GLY A 159 13.17 -11.96 -6.67
CA GLY A 159 13.65 -13.11 -5.91
C GLY A 159 14.06 -12.74 -4.48
N ARG A 160 14.72 -11.60 -4.30
CA ARG A 160 15.07 -11.10 -2.95
C ARG A 160 13.82 -10.68 -2.16
N LEU A 161 12.81 -10.11 -2.81
CA LEU A 161 11.56 -9.72 -2.14
C LEU A 161 10.73 -10.94 -1.69
N VAL A 162 10.79 -12.07 -2.40
CA VAL A 162 10.20 -13.34 -1.91
C VAL A 162 10.81 -13.72 -0.57
N GLY A 163 12.14 -13.70 -0.46
CA GLY A 163 12.81 -14.00 0.81
C GLY A 163 12.52 -12.99 1.92
N VAL A 164 12.21 -11.74 1.58
CA VAL A 164 11.74 -10.73 2.55
C VAL A 164 10.32 -11.05 3.00
N PHE A 165 9.42 -11.43 2.08
CA PHE A 165 8.05 -11.79 2.41
C PHE A 165 7.99 -12.94 3.41
N GLU A 166 8.72 -14.03 3.13
CA GLU A 166 8.80 -15.19 4.02
C GLU A 166 9.32 -14.86 5.43
N ARG A 167 10.26 -13.91 5.53
CA ARG A 167 10.88 -13.55 6.82
C ARG A 167 10.08 -12.51 7.61
N GLU A 168 9.46 -11.55 6.93
CA GLU A 168 8.94 -10.32 7.55
C GLU A 168 7.41 -10.19 7.45
N PHE A 169 6.77 -10.86 6.49
CA PHE A 169 5.34 -10.69 6.18
C PHE A 169 4.49 -11.94 6.33
N ARG A 170 5.06 -13.14 6.28
CA ARG A 170 4.37 -14.38 6.67
C ARG A 170 4.10 -14.44 8.17
#